data_AF-A0A173U2F4-F1
#
_entry.id   AF-A0A173U2F4-F1
#
_cell.length_a   1.000
_cell.length_b   1.000
_cell.length_c   1.000
_cell.angle_alpha   90.00
_cell.angle_beta   90.00
_cell.angle_gamma   90.00
#
_symmetry.space_group_name_H-M   'P 1'
#
loop_
_entity.id
_entity.type
_entity.pdbx_description
1 polymer ?
#
loop_
_entity_poly.entity_id
_entity_poly.type
_entity_poly.pdbx_seq_one_letter_code
_entity_poly.pdbx_strand_id
1 'polypeptide(L)'
;MTNAETIWNVISWYYGNSTPIGLLLIVMTVYLLAKKKEYRYYTVGGLFFSFLILNQLTYRVITKLGEGSTYYRFLWMFPVSLLAAWFLLKILERVESGWIKAVCVIMAGCLVFLYSGMGTSEWFRLPENIYQMPEDQIQIADLIDEVTDGERVNVYAEDSLLYGIREYNANICLVTEGERGYLYHIITEDDPNASGNLMLGILVNAKIDYIAVRKEYSGAKVALNSGGCVKVGQTDNYALYYVDQERSQADLYHTYNSDWNTATVIAGVEDVMVQGTEGEQQFLLYGNGRLEAFNNETGEQQILFAGTDTFYSKEYEDYIVCEIDNRNQGITEQLMQKIKVEEEKSKPIILVLKRPLTWGEKSDRLLEWIETGESQIQGVYALNADENKKEMLTGQCFQCHIANGSDGNALLVQVFGE
;
A
#
# COMPACT_ATOMS: atom_id res chain seq x y z
N MET A 1 -21.29 1.54 -2.11
CA MET A 1 -21.65 0.18 -2.58
C MET A 1 -22.78 -0.35 -1.72
N THR A 2 -23.82 -0.92 -2.33
CA THR A 2 -25.01 -1.34 -1.58
C THR A 2 -24.80 -2.66 -0.85
N ASN A 3 -25.55 -2.82 0.24
CA ASN A 3 -25.42 -3.87 1.24
C ASN A 3 -25.45 -5.33 0.73
N ALA A 4 -26.03 -5.59 -0.44
CA ALA A 4 -26.14 -6.92 -1.04
C ALA A 4 -24.98 -7.26 -1.98
N GLU A 5 -24.35 -6.26 -2.60
CA GLU A 5 -23.25 -6.46 -3.56
C GLU A 5 -22.02 -7.03 -2.88
N THR A 6 -21.73 -6.62 -1.63
CA THR A 6 -20.52 -7.04 -0.91
C THR A 6 -20.51 -8.54 -0.59
N ILE A 7 -21.63 -9.09 -0.11
CA ILE A 7 -21.72 -10.52 0.25
C ILE A 7 -21.78 -11.37 -1.02
N TRP A 8 -22.53 -10.91 -2.03
CA TRP A 8 -22.57 -11.59 -3.32
C TRP A 8 -21.18 -11.67 -3.97
N ASN A 9 -20.38 -10.60 -3.88
CA ASN A 9 -19.01 -10.59 -4.37
C ASN A 9 -18.11 -11.57 -3.59
N VAL A 10 -18.25 -11.67 -2.26
CA VAL A 10 -17.48 -12.66 -1.48
C VAL A 10 -17.87 -14.10 -1.85
N ILE A 11 -19.17 -14.37 -2.03
CA ILE A 11 -19.65 -15.68 -2.48
C ILE A 11 -19.15 -15.99 -3.88
N SER A 12 -19.19 -15.01 -4.80
CA SER A 12 -18.75 -15.20 -6.18
C SER A 12 -17.23 -15.30 -6.32
N TRP A 13 -16.47 -14.63 -5.47
CA TRP A 13 -15.02 -14.83 -5.38
C TRP A 13 -14.68 -16.23 -4.86
N TYR A 14 -15.41 -16.70 -3.86
CA TYR A 14 -15.12 -17.99 -3.23
C TYR A 14 -15.59 -19.20 -4.04
N TYR A 15 -16.82 -19.15 -4.57
CA TYR A 15 -17.42 -20.24 -5.32
C TYR A 15 -17.38 -20.03 -6.85
N GLY A 16 -16.84 -18.91 -7.32
CA GLY A 16 -16.86 -18.52 -8.73
C GLY A 16 -18.24 -18.03 -9.19
N ASN A 17 -18.48 -18.07 -10.49
CA ASN A 17 -19.75 -17.69 -11.12
C ASN A 17 -20.91 -18.69 -10.87
N SER A 18 -20.90 -19.37 -9.72
CA SER A 18 -21.69 -20.56 -9.47
C SER A 18 -23.10 -20.23 -8.95
N THR A 19 -23.95 -19.73 -9.85
CA THR A 19 -25.41 -19.82 -9.73
C THR A 19 -25.94 -21.22 -9.32
N PRO A 20 -25.27 -22.37 -9.59
CA PRO A 20 -25.74 -23.68 -9.14
C PRO A 20 -25.74 -23.89 -7.63
N ILE A 21 -24.87 -23.24 -6.84
CA ILE A 21 -24.79 -23.47 -5.39
C ILE A 21 -26.00 -22.87 -4.67
N GLY A 22 -26.39 -21.65 -5.04
CA GLY A 22 -27.61 -21.01 -4.52
C GLY A 22 -28.86 -21.82 -4.85
N LEU A 23 -28.97 -22.34 -6.08
CA LEU A 23 -30.07 -23.22 -6.49
C LEU A 23 -30.07 -24.54 -5.72
N LEU A 24 -28.90 -25.13 -5.49
CA LEU A 24 -28.76 -26.40 -4.77
C LEU A 24 -29.17 -26.24 -3.29
N LEU A 25 -28.82 -25.12 -2.65
CA LEU A 25 -29.27 -24.79 -1.28
C LEU A 25 -30.79 -24.61 -1.18
N ILE A 26 -31.40 -23.93 -2.15
CA ILE A 26 -32.87 -23.73 -2.20
C ILE A 26 -33.58 -25.07 -2.38
N VAL A 27 -33.14 -25.87 -3.36
CA VAL A 27 -33.72 -27.18 -3.66
C VAL A 27 -33.56 -28.15 -2.48
N MET A 28 -32.41 -28.13 -1.79
CA MET A 28 -32.17 -28.92 -0.58
C MET A 28 -33.07 -28.50 0.58
N THR A 29 -33.26 -27.21 0.79
CA THR A 29 -34.14 -26.68 1.85
C THR A 29 -35.58 -27.14 1.62
N VAL A 30 -36.08 -27.03 0.38
CA VAL A 30 -37.41 -27.52 0.00
C VAL A 30 -37.52 -29.04 0.17
N TYR A 31 -36.50 -29.79 -0.22
CA TYR A 31 -36.47 -31.25 -0.11
C TYR A 31 -36.49 -31.75 1.34
N LEU A 32 -35.67 -31.16 2.23
CA LEU A 32 -35.58 -31.55 3.64
C LEU A 32 -36.86 -31.18 4.41
N LEU A 33 -37.49 -30.05 4.08
CA LEU A 33 -38.78 -29.65 4.65
C LEU A 33 -39.92 -30.63 4.28
N ALA A 34 -39.84 -31.27 3.10
CA ALA A 34 -40.87 -32.17 2.60
C ALA A 34 -40.82 -33.61 3.16
N LYS A 35 -39.67 -34.07 3.68
CA LYS A 35 -39.41 -35.53 3.84
C LYS A 35 -39.60 -36.12 5.25
N LYS A 36 -39.51 -35.38 6.37
CA LYS A 36 -39.91 -35.80 7.75
C LYS A 36 -39.57 -34.77 8.86
N LYS A 37 -40.27 -34.79 10.00
CA LYS A 37 -40.08 -33.88 11.16
C LYS A 37 -38.66 -33.91 11.77
N GLU A 38 -37.97 -35.05 11.73
CA GLU A 38 -36.64 -35.25 12.33
C GLU A 38 -35.53 -34.40 11.67
N TYR A 39 -35.66 -34.14 10.36
CA TYR A 39 -34.68 -33.34 9.61
C TYR A 39 -34.89 -31.82 9.75
N ARG A 40 -35.97 -31.40 10.41
CA ARG A 40 -36.29 -29.97 10.60
C ARG A 40 -35.24 -29.28 11.46
N TYR A 41 -34.71 -29.94 12.49
CA TYR A 41 -33.69 -29.34 13.36
C TYR A 41 -32.40 -29.04 12.60
N TYR A 42 -31.92 -29.97 11.77
CA TYR A 42 -30.74 -29.75 10.91
C TYR A 42 -30.98 -28.68 9.86
N THR A 43 -32.18 -28.63 9.29
CA THR A 43 -32.55 -27.60 8.29
C THR A 43 -32.62 -26.21 8.93
N VAL A 44 -33.21 -26.11 10.12
CA VAL A 44 -33.29 -24.85 10.88
C VAL A 44 -31.91 -24.41 11.36
N GLY A 45 -31.08 -25.34 11.84
CA GLY A 45 -29.69 -25.06 12.21
C GLY A 45 -28.87 -24.58 11.02
N GLY A 46 -28.98 -25.26 9.87
CA GLY A 46 -28.35 -24.86 8.62
C GLY A 46 -28.78 -23.47 8.17
N LEU A 47 -30.09 -23.18 8.18
CA LEU A 47 -30.62 -21.85 7.86
C LEU A 47 -30.14 -20.77 8.85
N PHE A 48 -30.02 -21.10 10.13
CA PHE A 48 -29.49 -20.18 11.15
C PHE A 48 -28.01 -19.87 10.93
N PHE A 49 -27.18 -20.87 10.61
CA PHE A 49 -25.77 -20.66 10.26
C PHE A 49 -25.61 -19.94 8.93
N SER A 50 -26.40 -20.28 7.91
CA SER A 50 -26.46 -19.52 6.65
C SER A 50 -26.84 -18.08 6.91
N PHE A 51 -27.83 -17.83 7.78
CA PHE A 51 -28.21 -16.47 8.15
C PHE A 51 -27.04 -15.77 8.86
N LEU A 52 -26.39 -16.38 9.85
CA LEU A 52 -25.24 -15.76 10.52
C LEU A 52 -24.10 -15.41 9.55
N ILE A 53 -23.69 -16.33 8.68
CA ILE A 53 -22.54 -16.16 7.79
C ILE A 53 -22.88 -15.25 6.59
N LEU A 54 -24.11 -15.29 6.09
CA LEU A 54 -24.55 -14.46 4.97
C LEU A 54 -25.21 -13.14 5.43
N ASN A 55 -25.14 -12.83 6.73
CA ASN A 55 -25.64 -11.59 7.29
C ASN A 55 -24.53 -10.54 7.33
N GLN A 56 -24.85 -9.36 6.79
CA GLN A 56 -23.91 -8.26 6.67
C GLN A 56 -23.49 -7.67 8.02
N LEU A 57 -24.31 -7.82 9.06
CA LEU A 57 -23.95 -7.40 10.41
C LEU A 57 -22.77 -8.22 10.91
N THR A 58 -22.76 -9.53 10.64
CA THR A 58 -21.64 -10.43 10.93
C THR A 58 -20.40 -10.03 10.14
N TYR A 59 -20.54 -9.72 8.85
CA TYR A 59 -19.46 -9.18 8.02
C TYR A 59 -18.84 -7.93 8.64
N ARG A 60 -19.66 -6.92 8.98
CA ARG A 60 -19.16 -5.67 9.58
C ARG A 60 -18.47 -5.89 10.93
N VAL A 61 -18.97 -6.80 11.75
CA VAL A 61 -18.34 -7.14 13.04
C VAL A 61 -16.97 -7.77 12.80
N ILE A 62 -16.86 -8.74 11.88
CA ILE A 62 -15.59 -9.41 11.57
C ILE A 62 -14.60 -8.44 10.90
N THR A 63 -15.05 -7.57 10.00
CA THR A 63 -14.21 -6.52 9.42
C THR A 63 -13.67 -5.57 10.49
N LYS A 64 -14.48 -5.18 11.48
CA LYS A 64 -14.04 -4.35 12.60
C LYS A 64 -13.02 -5.05 13.51
N LEU A 65 -13.01 -6.38 13.52
CA LEU A 65 -12.02 -7.19 14.23
C LEU A 65 -10.73 -7.40 13.43
N GLY A 66 -10.61 -6.80 12.23
CA GLY A 66 -9.41 -6.87 11.38
C GLY A 66 -9.41 -8.02 10.36
N GLU A 67 -10.41 -8.90 10.38
CA GLU A 67 -10.47 -10.13 9.54
C GLU A 67 -11.38 -9.95 8.31
N GLY A 68 -11.46 -8.73 7.77
CA GLY A 68 -12.33 -8.42 6.62
C GLY A 68 -11.92 -9.13 5.33
N SER A 69 -10.61 -9.20 5.06
CA SER A 69 -10.02 -9.82 3.87
C SER A 69 -10.15 -11.35 3.86
N THR A 70 -10.30 -11.97 5.02
CA THR A 70 -10.34 -13.43 5.22
C THR A 70 -11.76 -13.95 5.50
N TYR A 71 -12.78 -13.09 5.43
CA TYR A 71 -14.17 -13.43 5.73
C TYR A 71 -14.70 -14.65 4.93
N TYR A 72 -14.21 -14.85 3.71
CA TYR A 72 -14.57 -16.01 2.90
C TYR A 72 -14.27 -17.36 3.60
N ARG A 73 -13.31 -17.42 4.54
CA ARG A 73 -12.98 -18.63 5.31
C ARG A 73 -14.18 -19.13 6.14
N PHE A 74 -15.09 -18.25 6.54
CA PHE A 74 -16.31 -18.66 7.25
C PHE A 74 -17.27 -19.47 6.35
N LEU A 75 -17.13 -19.39 5.02
CA LEU A 75 -17.86 -20.24 4.08
C LEU A 75 -17.41 -21.71 4.15
N TRP A 76 -16.20 -22.02 4.66
CA TRP A 76 -15.71 -23.39 4.86
C TRP A 76 -16.54 -24.17 5.89
N MET A 77 -17.18 -23.46 6.82
CA MET A 77 -18.06 -24.09 7.80
C MET A 77 -19.34 -24.63 7.17
N PHE A 78 -19.66 -24.26 5.94
CA PHE A 78 -20.78 -24.80 5.20
C PHE A 78 -20.29 -25.94 4.29
N PRO A 79 -20.55 -27.23 4.61
CA PRO A 79 -20.07 -28.36 3.82
C PRO A 79 -20.93 -28.56 2.56
N VAL A 80 -20.99 -27.54 1.69
CA VAL A 80 -21.81 -27.53 0.45
C VAL A 80 -21.54 -28.78 -0.38
N SER A 81 -20.27 -29.15 -0.54
CA SER A 81 -19.85 -30.28 -1.37
C SER A 81 -20.37 -31.62 -0.84
N LEU A 82 -20.29 -31.85 0.48
CA LEU A 82 -20.79 -33.09 1.10
C LEU A 82 -22.31 -33.18 1.02
N LEU A 83 -22.98 -32.05 1.25
CA LEU A 83 -24.44 -31.93 1.16
C LEU A 83 -24.94 -32.17 -0.27
N ALA A 84 -24.25 -31.60 -1.26
CA ALA A 84 -24.54 -31.80 -2.68
C ALA A 84 -24.36 -33.26 -3.11
N ALA A 85 -23.25 -33.90 -2.70
CA ALA A 85 -23.00 -35.31 -2.98
C ALA A 85 -24.09 -36.22 -2.37
N TRP A 86 -24.45 -35.97 -1.11
CA TRP A 86 -25.54 -36.70 -0.44
C TRP A 86 -26.88 -36.52 -1.16
N PHE A 87 -27.20 -35.29 -1.58
CA PHE A 87 -28.44 -34.99 -2.28
C PHE A 87 -28.51 -35.68 -3.65
N LEU A 88 -27.41 -35.68 -4.40
CA LEU A 88 -27.29 -36.40 -5.68
C LEU A 88 -27.53 -37.90 -5.50
N LEU A 89 -26.95 -38.51 -4.45
CA LEU A 89 -27.20 -39.91 -4.10
C LEU A 89 -28.69 -40.17 -3.82
N LYS A 90 -29.38 -39.28 -3.10
CA LYS A 90 -30.83 -39.42 -2.83
C LYS A 90 -31.71 -39.29 -4.07
N ILE A 91 -31.30 -38.51 -5.06
CA ILE A 91 -31.98 -38.48 -6.37
C ILE A 91 -31.76 -39.80 -7.10
N LEU A 92 -30.51 -40.28 -7.15
CA LEU A 92 -30.15 -41.55 -7.82
C LEU A 92 -30.82 -42.77 -7.18
N GLU A 93 -31.06 -42.77 -5.87
CA GLU A 93 -31.82 -43.82 -5.17
C GLU A 93 -33.25 -43.96 -5.69
N ARG A 94 -33.87 -42.87 -6.19
CA ARG A 94 -35.24 -42.88 -6.71
C ARG A 94 -35.37 -43.28 -8.17
N VAL A 95 -34.27 -43.32 -8.90
CA VAL A 95 -34.26 -43.81 -10.28
C VAL A 95 -34.29 -45.34 -10.22
N GLU A 96 -35.21 -46.01 -10.91
CA GLU A 96 -35.27 -47.47 -10.90
C GLU A 96 -34.38 -48.11 -11.97
N SER A 97 -34.21 -47.45 -13.11
CA SER A 97 -33.40 -47.94 -14.23
C SER A 97 -31.90 -47.72 -14.02
N GLY A 98 -31.12 -48.81 -14.06
CA GLY A 98 -29.67 -48.78 -13.91
C GLY A 98 -28.95 -47.97 -15.00
N TRP A 99 -29.44 -47.98 -16.24
CA TRP A 99 -28.85 -47.20 -17.34
C TRP A 99 -29.06 -45.70 -17.16
N ILE A 100 -30.25 -45.29 -16.68
CA ILE A 100 -30.52 -43.88 -16.39
C ILE A 100 -29.61 -43.40 -15.25
N LYS A 101 -29.38 -44.23 -14.21
CA LYS A 101 -28.40 -43.90 -13.15
C LYS A 101 -27.01 -43.68 -13.71
N ALA A 102 -26.54 -44.56 -14.59
CA ALA A 102 -25.22 -44.44 -15.21
C ALA A 102 -25.10 -43.13 -16.00
N VAL A 103 -26.11 -42.77 -16.79
CA VAL A 103 -26.15 -41.51 -17.54
C VAL A 103 -26.15 -40.30 -16.60
N CYS A 104 -26.93 -40.31 -15.51
CA CYS A 104 -26.94 -39.22 -14.54
C CYS A 104 -25.59 -39.05 -13.83
N VAL A 105 -24.91 -40.13 -13.47
CA VAL A 105 -23.57 -40.07 -12.84
C VAL A 105 -22.54 -39.52 -13.82
N ILE A 106 -22.54 -39.98 -15.07
CA ILE A 106 -21.64 -39.48 -16.12
C ILE A 106 -21.90 -37.98 -16.34
N MET A 107 -23.17 -37.58 -16.46
CA MET A 107 -23.54 -36.17 -16.65
C MET A 107 -23.13 -35.30 -15.47
N ALA A 108 -23.27 -35.77 -14.23
CA ALA A 108 -22.79 -35.06 -13.04
C ALA A 108 -21.26 -34.91 -13.06
N GLY A 109 -20.52 -35.96 -13.45
CA GLY A 109 -19.07 -35.89 -13.63
C GLY A 109 -18.65 -34.89 -14.72
N CYS A 110 -19.33 -34.90 -15.86
CA CYS A 110 -19.12 -33.92 -16.94
C CYS A 110 -19.41 -32.49 -16.50
N LEU A 111 -20.47 -32.26 -15.70
CA LEU A 111 -20.79 -30.94 -15.15
C LEU A 111 -19.72 -30.47 -14.19
N VAL A 112 -19.22 -31.33 -13.29
CA VAL A 112 -18.10 -30.99 -12.42
C VAL A 112 -16.87 -30.62 -13.24
N PHE A 113 -16.59 -31.37 -14.30
CA PHE A 113 -15.48 -31.08 -15.21
C PHE A 113 -15.64 -29.72 -15.90
N LEU A 114 -16.82 -29.44 -16.48
CA LEU A 114 -17.13 -28.20 -17.18
C LEU A 114 -17.17 -26.97 -16.26
N TYR A 115 -17.68 -27.11 -15.03
CA TYR A 115 -17.80 -26.01 -14.06
C TYR A 115 -16.55 -25.82 -13.21
N SER A 116 -15.59 -26.76 -13.22
CA SER A 116 -14.30 -26.57 -12.54
C SER A 116 -13.48 -25.42 -13.15
N GLY A 117 -13.81 -24.98 -14.37
CA GLY A 117 -13.19 -23.84 -15.03
C GLY A 117 -11.73 -24.05 -15.45
N MET A 118 -11.15 -25.21 -15.13
CA MET A 118 -9.75 -25.54 -15.39
C MET A 118 -9.58 -26.30 -16.70
N GLY A 119 -8.53 -25.96 -17.44
CA GLY A 119 -8.15 -26.70 -18.66
C GLY A 119 -7.65 -28.11 -18.34
N THR A 120 -7.78 -29.04 -19.27
CA THR A 120 -7.22 -30.41 -19.15
C THR A 120 -5.72 -30.42 -18.83
N SER A 121 -4.99 -29.38 -19.26
CA SER A 121 -3.56 -29.18 -19.00
C SER A 121 -3.21 -28.77 -17.57
N GLU A 122 -4.18 -28.30 -16.79
CA GLU A 122 -3.97 -27.89 -15.38
C GLU A 122 -4.23 -29.05 -14.41
N TRP A 123 -5.06 -30.03 -14.82
CA TRP A 123 -5.37 -31.23 -14.03
C TRP A 123 -4.22 -32.25 -13.94
N PHE A 124 -3.41 -32.35 -15.00
CA PHE A 124 -2.31 -33.30 -15.11
C PHE A 124 -1.06 -32.59 -15.60
N ARG A 125 -0.39 -31.87 -14.70
CA ARG A 125 1.03 -31.54 -14.89
C ARG A 125 1.85 -32.70 -14.36
N LEU A 126 2.59 -33.36 -15.25
CA LEU A 126 3.62 -34.30 -14.81
C LEU A 126 4.65 -33.50 -14.00
N PRO A 127 5.07 -34.00 -12.83
CA PRO A 127 6.03 -33.29 -12.01
C PRO A 127 7.35 -33.16 -12.77
N GLU A 128 7.89 -31.94 -12.79
CA GLU A 128 9.16 -31.63 -13.48
C GLU A 128 10.36 -32.26 -12.75
N ASN A 129 10.26 -32.39 -11.42
CA ASN A 129 11.29 -32.91 -10.53
C ASN A 129 10.66 -33.73 -9.39
N ILE A 130 11.52 -34.31 -8.52
CA ILE A 130 11.10 -35.16 -7.39
C ILE A 130 10.29 -34.40 -6.33
N TYR A 131 10.44 -33.08 -6.27
CA TYR A 131 9.75 -32.21 -5.33
C TYR A 131 8.34 -31.82 -5.82
N GLN A 132 8.05 -32.04 -7.11
CA GLN A 132 6.79 -31.64 -7.74
C GLN A 132 6.55 -30.13 -7.69
N MET A 133 7.62 -29.35 -7.66
CA MET A 133 7.62 -27.89 -7.59
C MET A 133 8.25 -27.31 -8.87
N PRO A 134 7.88 -26.10 -9.31
CA PRO A 134 8.59 -25.40 -10.37
C PRO A 134 10.09 -25.31 -10.07
N GLU A 135 10.92 -25.69 -11.03
CA GLU A 135 12.38 -25.71 -10.87
C GLU A 135 12.95 -24.34 -10.46
N ASP A 136 12.37 -23.24 -10.97
CA ASP A 136 12.75 -21.88 -10.63
C ASP A 136 12.68 -21.58 -9.13
N GLN A 137 11.70 -22.16 -8.43
CA GLN A 137 11.51 -21.98 -6.98
C GLN A 137 12.60 -22.71 -6.20
N ILE A 138 13.00 -23.89 -6.68
CA ILE A 138 14.09 -24.68 -6.07
C ILE A 138 15.41 -23.96 -6.25
N GLN A 139 15.72 -23.55 -7.49
CA GLN A 139 16.99 -22.88 -7.81
C GLN A 139 17.20 -21.60 -7.00
N ILE A 140 16.15 -20.77 -6.84
CA ILE A 140 16.30 -19.52 -6.08
C ILE A 140 16.42 -19.81 -4.57
N ALA A 141 15.76 -20.85 -4.06
CA ALA A 141 15.84 -21.23 -2.65
C ALA A 141 17.21 -21.83 -2.30
N ASP A 142 17.77 -22.66 -3.19
CA ASP A 142 19.14 -23.17 -3.07
C ASP A 142 20.16 -22.02 -3.15
N LEU A 143 19.96 -21.05 -4.05
CA LEU A 143 20.80 -19.86 -4.13
C LEU A 143 20.74 -19.03 -2.84
N ILE A 144 19.56 -18.87 -2.23
CA ILE A 144 19.42 -18.19 -0.93
C ILE A 144 20.18 -18.96 0.15
N ASP A 145 20.02 -20.28 0.22
CA ASP A 145 20.70 -21.12 1.22
C ASP A 145 22.24 -21.06 1.07
N GLU A 146 22.74 -21.02 -0.16
CA GLU A 146 24.17 -20.90 -0.47
C GLU A 146 24.74 -19.55 -0.01
N VAL A 147 24.03 -18.43 -0.24
CA VAL A 147 24.53 -17.10 0.16
C VAL A 147 24.34 -16.82 1.66
N THR A 148 23.44 -17.54 2.33
CA THR A 148 23.17 -17.37 3.78
C THR A 148 23.83 -18.44 4.65
N ASP A 149 24.50 -19.44 4.07
CA ASP A 149 25.04 -20.61 4.80
C ASP A 149 23.97 -21.29 5.68
N GLY A 150 22.73 -21.32 5.18
CA GLY A 150 21.57 -21.91 5.87
C GLY A 150 21.00 -21.08 7.03
N GLU A 151 21.39 -19.81 7.18
CA GLU A 151 20.81 -18.92 8.19
C GLU A 151 19.35 -18.55 7.87
N ARG A 152 18.59 -18.23 8.93
CA ARG A 152 17.21 -17.74 8.80
C ARG A 152 17.19 -16.30 8.34
N VAL A 153 16.51 -16.05 7.23
CA VAL A 153 16.46 -14.73 6.58
C VAL A 153 15.06 -14.35 6.16
N ASN A 154 14.76 -13.06 6.17
CA ASN A 154 13.51 -12.49 5.68
C ASN A 154 13.66 -12.14 4.20
N VAL A 155 12.84 -12.77 3.36
CA VAL A 155 12.93 -12.62 1.91
C VAL A 155 11.64 -12.03 1.37
N TYR A 156 11.78 -10.98 0.57
CA TYR A 156 10.70 -10.47 -0.27
C TYR A 156 10.77 -11.11 -1.66
N ALA A 157 9.63 -11.58 -2.16
CA ALA A 157 9.44 -12.05 -3.53
C ALA A 157 7.96 -11.91 -3.91
N GLU A 158 7.64 -12.03 -5.20
CA GLU A 158 6.26 -12.18 -5.65
C GLU A 158 5.59 -13.39 -4.99
N ASP A 159 4.29 -13.30 -4.72
CA ASP A 159 3.54 -14.30 -3.94
C ASP A 159 3.74 -15.74 -4.45
N SER A 160 3.68 -15.95 -5.76
CA SER A 160 3.89 -17.27 -6.39
C SER A 160 5.26 -17.87 -6.09
N LEU A 161 6.32 -17.05 -6.13
CA LEU A 161 7.67 -17.49 -5.82
C LEU A 161 7.82 -17.70 -4.31
N LEU A 162 7.37 -16.73 -3.52
CA LEU A 162 7.53 -16.69 -2.07
C LEU A 162 6.91 -17.91 -1.39
N TYR A 163 5.71 -18.32 -1.80
CA TYR A 163 5.08 -19.52 -1.24
C TYR A 163 5.87 -20.79 -1.57
N GLY A 164 6.37 -20.91 -2.80
CA GLY A 164 7.17 -22.05 -3.22
C GLY A 164 8.51 -22.15 -2.49
N ILE A 165 9.29 -21.07 -2.44
CA ILE A 165 10.62 -21.11 -1.81
C ILE A 165 10.53 -21.45 -0.31
N ARG A 166 9.45 -21.05 0.36
CA ARG A 166 9.19 -21.35 1.78
C ARG A 166 8.72 -22.78 2.01
N GLU A 167 8.01 -23.37 1.05
CA GLU A 167 7.63 -24.78 1.09
C GLU A 167 8.86 -25.68 0.95
N TYR A 168 9.82 -25.28 0.11
CA TYR A 168 11.07 -25.99 -0.09
C TYR A 168 12.09 -25.77 1.04
N ASN A 169 12.31 -24.51 1.47
CA ASN A 169 13.25 -24.15 2.53
C ASN A 169 12.58 -23.35 3.66
N ALA A 170 12.48 -23.95 4.84
CA ALA A 170 11.82 -23.37 6.01
C ALA A 170 12.64 -22.27 6.73
N ASN A 171 13.90 -22.06 6.36
CA ASN A 171 14.71 -20.94 6.89
C ASN A 171 14.32 -19.60 6.26
N ILE A 172 13.62 -19.62 5.12
CA ILE A 172 13.13 -18.44 4.42
C ILE A 172 11.86 -17.93 5.13
N CYS A 173 11.94 -16.71 5.67
CA CYS A 173 10.90 -16.04 6.45
C CYS A 173 10.14 -15.00 5.61
N LEU A 174 8.89 -14.76 6.01
CA LEU A 174 7.96 -13.87 5.31
C LEU A 174 8.12 -12.47 5.89
N VAL A 175 8.25 -11.50 5.02
CA VAL A 175 8.22 -10.08 5.39
C VAL A 175 6.80 -9.70 5.86
N THR A 176 6.68 -8.77 6.82
CA THR A 176 5.36 -8.44 7.38
C THR A 176 4.44 -7.77 6.36
N GLU A 177 3.11 -7.93 6.49
CA GLU A 177 2.13 -7.45 5.49
C GLU A 177 2.22 -5.93 5.21
N GLY A 178 2.49 -5.11 6.24
CA GLY A 178 2.64 -3.66 6.06
C GLY A 178 3.86 -3.28 5.22
N GLU A 179 4.97 -3.99 5.39
CA GLU A 179 6.22 -3.79 4.65
C GLU A 179 6.12 -4.27 3.19
N ARG A 180 5.28 -5.29 2.93
CA ARG A 180 5.10 -5.86 1.57
C ARG A 180 4.29 -4.99 0.62
N GLY A 181 3.38 -4.16 1.13
CA GLY A 181 2.44 -3.40 0.31
C GLY A 181 3.11 -2.40 -0.64
N TYR A 182 4.10 -1.65 -0.15
CA TYR A 182 4.81 -0.66 -0.97
C TYR A 182 5.78 -1.29 -1.97
N LEU A 183 6.48 -2.36 -1.57
CA LEU A 183 7.35 -3.12 -2.46
C LEU A 183 6.59 -3.85 -3.57
N TYR A 184 5.36 -4.27 -3.29
CA TYR A 184 4.51 -4.94 -4.28
C TYR A 184 4.32 -4.09 -5.53
N HIS A 185 3.86 -2.84 -5.37
CA HIS A 185 3.65 -1.96 -6.52
C HIS A 185 4.94 -1.71 -7.31
N ILE A 186 6.03 -1.36 -6.62
CA ILE A 186 7.31 -1.04 -7.28
C ILE A 186 7.87 -2.26 -8.04
N ILE A 187 7.75 -3.46 -7.46
CA ILE A 187 8.33 -4.68 -8.03
C ILE A 187 7.43 -5.32 -9.07
N THR A 188 6.11 -5.39 -8.86
CA THR A 188 5.20 -6.07 -9.81
C THR A 188 4.78 -5.18 -10.98
N GLU A 189 4.80 -3.86 -10.83
CA GLU A 189 4.49 -2.93 -11.93
C GLU A 189 5.72 -2.61 -12.81
N ASP A 190 6.90 -3.11 -12.42
CA ASP A 190 8.19 -2.86 -13.08
C ASP A 190 8.46 -1.36 -13.35
N ASP A 191 8.05 -0.50 -12.41
CA ASP A 191 8.08 0.96 -12.59
C ASP A 191 9.53 1.48 -12.70
N PRO A 192 9.97 1.99 -13.87
CA PRO A 192 11.32 2.52 -14.04
C PRO A 192 11.52 3.90 -13.41
N ASN A 193 10.43 4.57 -13.02
CA ASN A 193 10.46 5.92 -12.44
C ASN A 193 10.44 5.91 -10.91
N ALA A 194 10.33 4.74 -10.28
CA ALA A 194 10.40 4.60 -8.83
C ALA A 194 11.75 5.16 -8.34
N SER A 195 11.69 6.24 -7.56
CA SER A 195 12.90 6.96 -7.14
C SER A 195 13.76 6.08 -6.23
N GLY A 196 15.08 6.10 -6.45
CA GLY A 196 16.03 5.36 -5.61
C GLY A 196 15.93 5.75 -4.13
N ASN A 197 15.59 7.01 -3.84
CA ASN A 197 15.39 7.51 -2.48
C ASN A 197 14.13 6.93 -1.82
N LEU A 198 13.03 6.79 -2.55
CA LEU A 198 11.83 6.12 -2.05
C LEU A 198 12.14 4.65 -1.74
N MET A 199 12.84 3.97 -2.65
CA MET A 199 13.27 2.59 -2.43
C MET A 199 14.16 2.48 -1.18
N LEU A 200 15.17 3.36 -1.04
CA LEU A 200 16.05 3.40 0.12
C LEU A 200 15.26 3.62 1.44
N GLY A 201 14.30 4.56 1.45
CA GLY A 201 13.44 4.84 2.60
C GLY A 201 12.54 3.66 3.00
N ILE A 202 12.02 2.91 2.02
CA ILE A 202 11.26 1.68 2.26
C ILE A 202 12.16 0.60 2.89
N LEU A 203 13.34 0.39 2.31
CA LEU A 203 14.26 -0.68 2.72
C LEU A 203 14.86 -0.46 4.11
N VAL A 204 15.12 0.79 4.51
CA VAL A 204 15.62 1.11 5.86
C VAL A 204 14.61 0.77 6.95
N ASN A 205 13.30 0.92 6.67
CA ASN A 205 12.25 0.67 7.63
C ASN A 205 11.71 -0.76 7.60
N ALA A 206 11.90 -1.47 6.48
CA ALA A 206 11.43 -2.82 6.30
C ALA A 206 12.47 -3.84 6.80
N LYS A 207 12.04 -4.84 7.58
CA LYS A 207 12.90 -5.95 8.01
C LYS A 207 13.07 -6.99 6.91
N ILE A 208 13.84 -6.62 5.89
CA ILE A 208 14.11 -7.43 4.71
C ILE A 208 15.62 -7.64 4.59
N ASP A 209 16.03 -8.89 4.41
CA ASP A 209 17.43 -9.27 4.24
C ASP A 209 17.72 -9.47 2.73
N TYR A 210 16.78 -10.08 2.00
CA TYR A 210 16.92 -10.33 0.57
C TYR A 210 15.65 -10.05 -0.23
N ILE A 211 15.82 -9.70 -1.50
CA ILE A 211 14.75 -9.44 -2.46
C ILE A 211 15.00 -10.26 -3.72
N ALA A 212 14.06 -11.12 -4.09
CA ALA A 212 14.08 -11.87 -5.33
C ALA A 212 13.11 -11.26 -6.36
N VAL A 213 13.64 -10.86 -7.53
CA VAL A 213 12.86 -10.25 -8.61
C VAL A 213 13.08 -10.97 -9.93
N ARG A 214 12.08 -10.94 -10.82
CA ARG A 214 12.22 -11.52 -12.16
C ARG A 214 13.29 -10.77 -12.95
N LYS A 215 14.08 -11.51 -13.73
CA LYS A 215 15.16 -10.92 -14.54
C LYS A 215 14.64 -10.01 -15.65
N GLU A 216 13.42 -10.21 -16.10
CA GLU A 216 12.77 -9.36 -17.10
C GLU A 216 12.35 -7.98 -16.55
N TYR A 217 12.18 -7.84 -15.22
CA TYR A 217 11.73 -6.59 -14.59
C TYR A 217 12.87 -5.56 -14.50
N SER A 218 12.97 -4.74 -15.54
CA SER A 218 14.05 -3.77 -15.72
C SER A 218 13.95 -2.56 -14.78
N GLY A 219 12.76 -2.01 -14.58
CA GLY A 219 12.48 -0.91 -13.67
C GLY A 219 12.69 -1.32 -12.21
N ALA A 220 12.18 -2.49 -11.80
CA ALA A 220 12.39 -3.01 -10.44
C ALA A 220 13.88 -3.18 -10.11
N LYS A 221 14.68 -3.69 -11.06
CA LYS A 221 16.14 -3.81 -10.89
C LYS A 221 16.82 -2.44 -10.75
N VAL A 222 16.39 -1.44 -11.54
CA VAL A 222 16.93 -0.07 -11.44
C VAL A 222 16.58 0.53 -10.09
N ALA A 223 15.34 0.41 -9.63
CA ALA A 223 14.90 0.91 -8.34
C ALA A 223 15.68 0.25 -7.18
N LEU A 224 15.86 -1.08 -7.21
CA LEU A 224 16.64 -1.80 -6.19
C LEU A 224 18.10 -1.38 -6.17
N ASN A 225 18.76 -1.28 -7.33
CA ASN A 225 20.15 -0.82 -7.41
C ASN A 225 20.30 0.62 -6.89
N SER A 226 19.36 1.51 -7.27
CA SER A 226 19.35 2.91 -6.84
C SER A 226 19.00 3.06 -5.36
N GLY A 227 18.26 2.12 -4.78
CA GLY A 227 17.98 2.04 -3.34
C GLY A 227 19.09 1.39 -2.51
N GLY A 228 20.25 1.10 -3.12
CA GLY A 228 21.43 0.58 -2.41
C GLY A 228 21.50 -0.95 -2.28
N CYS A 229 20.56 -1.70 -2.87
CA CYS A 229 20.62 -3.16 -2.85
C CYS A 229 21.79 -3.69 -3.68
N VAL A 230 22.43 -4.75 -3.21
CA VAL A 230 23.54 -5.40 -3.90
C VAL A 230 23.08 -6.71 -4.50
N LYS A 231 23.23 -6.88 -5.82
CA LYS A 231 22.97 -8.16 -6.46
C LYS A 231 23.98 -9.21 -6.00
N VAL A 232 23.51 -10.27 -5.36
CA VAL A 232 24.35 -11.36 -4.83
C VAL A 232 24.33 -12.61 -5.70
N GLY A 233 23.30 -12.78 -6.53
CA GLY A 233 23.20 -13.94 -7.40
C GLY A 233 22.05 -13.83 -8.41
N GLN A 234 21.92 -14.87 -9.23
CA GLN A 234 20.82 -15.02 -10.17
C GLN A 234 20.62 -16.47 -10.56
N THR A 235 19.38 -16.81 -10.91
CA THR A 235 19.00 -18.07 -11.56
C THR A 235 18.66 -17.81 -13.03
N ASP A 236 18.03 -18.78 -13.68
CA ASP A 236 17.56 -18.63 -15.06
C ASP A 236 16.53 -17.49 -15.19
N ASN A 237 15.59 -17.39 -14.24
CA ASN A 237 14.46 -16.46 -14.31
C ASN A 237 14.47 -15.35 -13.24
N TYR A 238 15.24 -15.50 -12.16
CA TYR A 238 15.25 -14.54 -11.05
C TYR A 238 16.64 -13.97 -10.75
N ALA A 239 16.67 -12.77 -10.20
CA ALA A 239 17.85 -12.15 -9.63
C ALA A 239 17.64 -11.95 -8.13
N LEU A 240 18.69 -12.24 -7.35
CA LEU A 240 18.67 -12.11 -5.90
C LEU A 240 19.49 -10.89 -5.48
N TYR A 241 18.88 -10.05 -4.66
CA TYR A 241 19.45 -8.83 -4.12
C TYR A 241 19.55 -8.93 -2.60
N TYR A 242 20.68 -8.53 -2.05
CA TYR A 242 20.91 -8.37 -0.62
C TYR A 242 20.62 -6.92 -0.21
N VAL A 243 19.96 -6.76 0.93
CA VAL A 243 19.67 -5.47 1.56
C VAL A 243 20.62 -5.30 2.74
N ASP A 244 21.63 -4.45 2.55
CA ASP A 244 22.56 -4.10 3.62
C ASP A 244 21.92 -3.01 4.48
N GLN A 245 21.24 -3.38 5.57
CA GLN A 245 20.50 -2.40 6.39
C GLN A 245 21.39 -1.33 7.01
N GLU A 246 22.60 -1.68 7.45
CA GLU A 246 23.53 -0.73 8.07
C GLU A 246 24.03 0.27 7.03
N ARG A 247 24.39 -0.22 5.85
CA ARG A 247 24.77 0.63 4.73
C ARG A 247 23.60 1.43 4.20
N SER A 248 22.40 0.86 4.06
CA SER A 248 21.22 1.61 3.64
C SER A 248 20.86 2.71 4.63
N GLN A 249 21.01 2.48 5.94
CA GLN A 249 20.88 3.55 6.94
C GLN A 249 21.98 4.60 6.76
N ALA A 250 23.24 4.18 6.61
CA ALA A 250 24.35 5.10 6.39
C ALA A 250 24.20 5.88 5.07
N ASP A 251 23.75 5.24 4.00
CA ASP A 251 23.51 5.82 2.67
C ASP A 251 22.27 6.69 2.69
N LEU A 252 21.25 6.40 3.51
CA LEU A 252 20.14 7.33 3.79
C LEU A 252 20.71 8.56 4.49
N TYR A 253 21.48 8.36 5.57
CA TYR A 253 22.19 9.44 6.25
C TYR A 253 23.10 10.22 5.28
N HIS A 254 23.84 9.58 4.39
CA HIS A 254 24.77 10.22 3.45
C HIS A 254 24.07 10.87 2.24
N THR A 255 23.02 10.27 1.70
CA THR A 255 22.21 10.88 0.62
C THR A 255 21.52 12.15 1.13
N TYR A 256 21.14 12.16 2.41
CA TYR A 256 20.61 13.35 3.09
C TYR A 256 21.69 14.21 3.80
N ASN A 257 22.98 13.88 3.73
CA ASN A 257 24.03 14.62 4.49
C ASN A 257 25.39 14.79 3.77
N SER A 258 25.59 14.23 2.58
CA SER A 258 26.84 14.30 1.84
C SER A 258 26.61 14.38 0.33
N ASP A 259 26.12 15.53 -0.10
CA ASP A 259 26.82 16.35 -1.11
C ASP A 259 26.62 17.86 -0.87
N TRP A 260 26.28 18.26 0.36
CA TRP A 260 26.06 19.65 0.71
C TRP A 260 27.17 20.11 1.64
N ASN A 261 28.04 20.98 1.13
CA ASN A 261 29.22 21.52 1.80
C ASN A 261 28.95 21.95 3.26
N THR A 262 29.48 21.16 4.20
CA THR A 262 30.24 21.59 5.40
C THR A 262 29.61 22.47 6.49
N ALA A 263 28.29 22.65 6.61
CA ALA A 263 27.75 23.32 7.81
C ALA A 263 26.31 22.99 8.21
N THR A 264 25.55 22.22 7.41
CA THR A 264 24.11 22.07 7.61
C THR A 264 23.68 20.61 7.68
N VAL A 265 23.00 20.24 8.77
CA VAL A 265 22.39 18.92 8.97
C VAL A 265 20.92 18.98 8.53
N ILE A 266 20.51 18.22 7.52
CA ILE A 266 19.08 18.11 7.19
C ILE A 266 18.41 17.28 8.30
N ALA A 267 17.41 17.85 8.97
CA ALA A 267 16.71 17.22 10.09
C ALA A 267 15.49 16.37 9.65
N GLY A 268 15.04 16.49 8.39
CA GLY A 268 13.93 15.73 7.82
C GLY A 268 13.63 16.12 6.36
N VAL A 269 12.83 15.30 5.68
CA VAL A 269 12.36 15.52 4.30
C VAL A 269 10.85 15.37 4.21
N GLU A 270 10.18 16.29 3.53
CA GLU A 270 8.73 16.28 3.36
C GLU A 270 8.34 16.44 1.88
N ASP A 271 7.55 15.48 1.40
CA ASP A 271 7.02 15.45 0.05
C ASP A 271 5.67 16.16 0.00
N VAL A 272 5.50 17.04 -0.99
CA VAL A 272 4.34 17.94 -1.11
C VAL A 272 3.76 17.83 -2.50
N MET A 273 2.55 17.29 -2.60
CA MET A 273 1.79 17.32 -3.84
C MET A 273 1.10 18.67 -3.97
N VAL A 274 1.43 19.44 -5.00
CA VAL A 274 0.77 20.72 -5.30
C VAL A 274 -0.05 20.57 -6.57
N GLN A 275 -1.37 20.62 -6.41
CA GLN A 275 -2.31 20.39 -7.49
C GLN A 275 -2.22 21.53 -8.52
N GLY A 276 -2.05 21.15 -9.79
CA GLY A 276 -1.93 22.08 -10.91
C GLY A 276 -0.51 22.58 -11.21
N THR A 277 0.52 21.90 -10.72
CA THR A 277 1.93 22.17 -11.06
C THR A 277 2.51 21.00 -11.86
N GLU A 278 3.52 21.23 -12.73
CA GLU A 278 4.23 20.18 -13.46
C GLU A 278 5.71 20.14 -13.04
N GLY A 279 6.25 18.96 -12.75
CA GLY A 279 7.67 18.77 -12.41
C GLY A 279 8.02 18.71 -10.91
N GLU A 280 9.31 18.61 -10.62
CA GLU A 280 9.86 18.51 -9.25
C GLU A 280 10.66 19.76 -8.90
N GLN A 281 10.35 20.39 -7.76
CA GLN A 281 11.09 21.54 -7.23
C GLN A 281 11.45 21.32 -5.77
N GLN A 282 12.64 21.77 -5.36
CA GLN A 282 13.15 21.55 -4.01
C GLN A 282 13.55 22.85 -3.34
N PHE A 283 13.23 23.00 -2.05
CA PHE A 283 13.72 24.10 -1.24
C PHE A 283 14.10 23.69 0.17
N LEU A 284 15.03 24.44 0.75
CA LEU A 284 15.60 24.22 2.08
C LEU A 284 15.18 25.30 3.05
N LEU A 285 14.51 24.88 4.12
CA LEU A 285 14.10 25.73 5.21
C LEU A 285 14.98 25.51 6.44
N TYR A 286 15.84 26.47 6.73
CA TYR A 286 16.79 26.39 7.83
C TYR A 286 16.14 26.76 9.18
N GLY A 287 16.64 26.18 10.27
CA GLY A 287 16.18 26.42 11.64
C GLY A 287 16.36 27.87 12.11
N ASN A 288 17.34 28.59 11.56
CA ASN A 288 17.53 30.03 11.77
C ASN A 288 16.54 30.89 10.95
N GLY A 289 15.79 30.25 10.06
CA GLY A 289 14.79 30.86 9.22
C GLY A 289 15.27 31.34 7.86
N ARG A 290 16.43 30.92 7.39
CA ARG A 290 16.84 31.09 5.98
C ARG A 290 16.03 30.14 5.09
N LEU A 291 15.70 30.57 3.86
CA LEU A 291 15.04 29.76 2.84
C LEU A 291 15.88 29.82 1.55
N GLU A 292 16.18 28.65 0.98
CA GLU A 292 16.97 28.53 -0.25
C GLU A 292 16.23 27.65 -1.25
N ALA A 293 16.16 28.07 -2.51
CA ALA A 293 15.69 27.23 -3.61
C ALA A 293 16.86 26.48 -4.25
N PHE A 294 16.57 25.27 -4.69
CA PHE A 294 17.51 24.44 -5.41
C PHE A 294 17.02 24.23 -6.84
N ASN A 295 17.89 24.52 -7.81
CA ASN A 295 17.64 24.21 -9.20
C ASN A 295 18.11 22.77 -9.50
N ASN A 296 17.16 21.86 -9.71
CA ASN A 296 17.42 20.45 -9.98
C ASN A 296 18.22 20.20 -11.28
N GLU A 297 18.14 21.10 -12.27
CA GLU A 297 18.83 20.95 -13.55
C GLU A 297 20.26 21.47 -13.53
N THR A 298 20.51 22.57 -12.82
CA THR A 298 21.82 23.24 -12.77
C THR A 298 22.61 22.93 -11.51
N GLY A 299 21.96 22.42 -10.46
CA GLY A 299 22.53 22.21 -9.14
C GLY A 299 22.80 23.51 -8.36
N GLU A 300 22.34 24.65 -8.86
CA GLU A 300 22.57 25.94 -8.22
C GLU A 300 21.63 26.17 -7.04
N GLN A 301 22.21 26.64 -5.93
CA GLN A 301 21.48 27.08 -4.73
C GLN A 301 21.32 28.59 -4.76
N GLN A 302 20.07 29.05 -4.64
CA GLN A 302 19.76 30.47 -4.52
C GLN A 302 19.11 30.77 -3.17
N ILE A 303 19.73 31.67 -2.41
CA ILE A 303 19.10 32.22 -1.21
C ILE A 303 17.89 33.04 -1.64
N LEU A 304 16.70 32.56 -1.26
CA LEU A 304 15.46 33.27 -1.47
C LEU A 304 15.24 34.30 -0.36
N PHE A 305 15.55 33.90 0.87
CA PHE A 305 15.33 34.73 2.05
C PHE A 305 16.36 34.45 3.15
N ALA A 306 16.83 35.51 3.80
CA ALA A 306 17.91 35.48 4.78
C ALA A 306 17.50 35.94 6.20
N GLY A 307 16.20 36.02 6.51
CA GLY A 307 15.73 36.33 7.86
C GLY A 307 15.51 37.82 8.17
N THR A 308 15.57 38.72 7.18
CA THR A 308 15.54 40.18 7.40
C THR A 308 14.18 40.84 7.18
N ASP A 309 13.35 40.30 6.29
CA ASP A 309 12.03 40.88 5.97
C ASP A 309 10.89 40.16 6.70
N THR A 310 9.83 40.91 7.03
CA THR A 310 8.65 40.35 7.72
C THR A 310 7.74 39.54 6.79
N PHE A 311 7.84 39.75 5.48
CA PHE A 311 7.10 39.06 4.45
C PHE A 311 7.94 39.00 3.17
N TYR A 312 8.06 37.82 2.59
CA TYR A 312 8.71 37.58 1.33
C TYR A 312 7.80 36.73 0.42
N SER A 313 7.72 37.07 -0.86
CA SER A 313 7.03 36.26 -1.86
C SER A 313 7.94 36.04 -3.06
N LYS A 314 7.96 34.80 -3.54
CA LYS A 314 8.62 34.42 -4.79
C LYS A 314 7.64 33.65 -5.65
N GLU A 315 7.41 34.17 -6.84
CA GLU A 315 6.61 33.51 -7.85
C GLU A 315 7.51 32.62 -8.72
N TYR A 316 7.11 31.36 -8.83
CA TYR A 316 7.64 30.37 -9.76
C TYR A 316 6.68 30.24 -10.96
N GLU A 317 7.05 29.39 -11.91
CA GLU A 317 6.24 29.15 -13.12
C GLU A 317 4.82 28.72 -12.73
N ASP A 318 4.70 27.72 -11.86
CA ASP A 318 3.39 27.10 -11.54
C ASP A 318 2.86 27.40 -10.14
N TYR A 319 3.68 27.90 -9.21
CA TYR A 319 3.26 28.16 -7.82
C TYR A 319 3.97 29.38 -7.21
N ILE A 320 3.53 29.80 -6.02
CA ILE A 320 4.10 30.91 -5.26
C ILE A 320 4.54 30.40 -3.90
N VAL A 321 5.76 30.77 -3.49
CA VAL A 321 6.25 30.56 -2.12
C VAL A 321 6.19 31.86 -1.36
N CYS A 322 5.46 31.87 -0.25
CA CYS A 322 5.30 33.00 0.65
C CYS A 322 5.92 32.66 2.00
N GLU A 323 6.87 33.47 2.46
CA GLU A 323 7.46 33.35 3.78
C GLU A 323 7.05 34.51 4.69
N ILE A 324 6.70 34.18 5.93
CA ILE A 324 6.24 35.13 6.93
C ILE A 324 6.99 34.94 8.26
N ASP A 325 7.63 36.01 8.73
CA ASP A 325 8.17 36.06 10.08
C ASP A 325 7.07 36.46 11.09
N ASN A 326 6.42 35.45 11.66
CA ASN A 326 5.36 35.61 12.66
C ASN A 326 5.84 35.49 14.12
N ARG A 327 7.16 35.50 14.39
CA ARG A 327 7.72 35.28 15.75
C ARG A 327 7.24 36.30 16.78
N ASN A 328 7.21 37.58 16.42
CA ASN A 328 7.02 38.68 17.38
C ASN A 328 5.61 39.27 17.43
N GLN A 329 4.79 39.12 16.37
CA GLN A 329 3.52 39.85 16.24
C GLN A 329 2.33 38.98 15.79
N GLY A 330 2.53 37.69 15.48
CA GLY A 330 1.54 36.85 14.83
C GLY A 330 1.22 37.33 13.40
N ILE A 331 0.13 36.84 12.81
CA ILE A 331 -0.30 37.26 11.46
C ILE A 331 -1.14 38.55 11.59
N THR A 332 -0.57 39.69 11.19
CA THR A 332 -1.24 41.00 11.27
C THR A 332 -2.11 41.29 10.05
N GLU A 333 -3.00 42.28 10.12
CA GLU A 333 -3.84 42.68 8.96
C GLU A 333 -3.00 43.10 7.74
N GLN A 334 -1.85 43.72 7.99
CA GLN A 334 -0.92 44.11 6.93
C GLN A 334 -0.30 42.90 6.24
N LEU A 335 0.02 41.83 6.99
CA LEU A 335 0.50 40.58 6.42
C LEU A 335 -0.60 39.85 5.65
N MET A 336 -1.83 39.83 6.20
CA MET A 336 -2.99 39.27 5.52
C MET A 336 -3.26 39.96 4.17
N GLN A 337 -3.16 41.28 4.10
CA GLN A 337 -3.31 42.02 2.85
C GLN A 337 -2.24 41.65 1.83
N LYS A 338 -1.00 41.39 2.25
CA LYS A 338 0.07 40.95 1.34
C LYS A 338 -0.19 39.55 0.78
N ILE A 339 -0.66 38.61 1.61
CA ILE A 339 -1.04 37.26 1.15
C ILE A 339 -2.18 37.36 0.12
N LYS A 340 -3.19 38.22 0.37
CA LYS A 340 -4.31 38.45 -0.56
C LYS A 340 -3.84 38.91 -1.94
N VAL A 341 -2.85 39.81 -2.00
CA VAL A 341 -2.30 40.29 -3.27
C VAL A 341 -1.63 39.16 -4.06
N GLU A 342 -1.01 38.19 -3.38
CA GLU A 342 -0.44 37.02 -4.06
C GLU A 342 -1.53 36.04 -4.51
N GLU A 343 -2.62 35.88 -3.76
CA GLU A 343 -3.76 35.04 -4.17
C GLU A 343 -4.47 35.55 -5.44
N GLU A 344 -4.48 36.88 -5.67
CA GLU A 344 -5.06 37.46 -6.89
C GLU A 344 -4.39 36.93 -8.18
N LYS A 345 -3.18 36.36 -8.07
CA LYS A 345 -2.46 35.74 -9.18
C LYS A 345 -2.98 34.35 -9.56
N SER A 346 -3.91 33.77 -8.79
CA SER A 346 -4.58 32.50 -9.07
C SER A 346 -3.61 31.32 -9.26
N LYS A 347 -2.50 31.31 -8.53
CA LYS A 347 -1.53 30.21 -8.48
C LYS A 347 -1.58 29.54 -7.10
N PRO A 348 -1.32 28.22 -6.99
CA PRO A 348 -1.10 27.55 -5.72
C PRO A 348 -0.06 28.27 -4.86
N ILE A 349 -0.35 28.42 -3.56
CA ILE A 349 0.53 29.08 -2.60
C ILE A 349 1.04 28.09 -1.56
N ILE A 350 2.35 28.09 -1.35
CA ILE A 350 3.02 27.42 -0.23
C ILE A 350 3.43 28.48 0.79
N LEU A 351 3.00 28.31 2.03
CA LEU A 351 3.27 29.22 3.13
C LEU A 351 4.34 28.67 4.06
N VAL A 352 5.35 29.49 4.36
CA VAL A 352 6.43 29.18 5.31
C VAL A 352 6.37 30.16 6.47
N LEU A 353 6.30 29.64 7.69
CA LEU A 353 6.09 30.37 8.94
C LEU A 353 7.24 30.09 9.92
N LYS A 354 7.62 31.11 10.70
CA LYS A 354 8.63 30.98 11.76
C LYS A 354 8.10 30.47 13.10
N ARG A 355 6.78 30.38 13.22
CA ARG A 355 6.06 29.87 14.40
C ARG A 355 4.79 29.15 13.93
N PRO A 356 4.38 28.04 14.57
CA PRO A 356 3.14 27.34 14.27
C PRO A 356 1.92 28.26 14.37
N LEU A 357 0.90 28.02 13.55
CA LEU A 357 -0.41 28.64 13.75
C LEU A 357 -1.11 27.93 14.91
N THR A 358 -1.70 28.69 15.82
CA THR A 358 -2.44 28.17 16.96
C THR A 358 -3.77 28.92 17.08
N TRP A 359 -4.85 28.18 17.31
CA TRP A 359 -6.17 28.76 17.57
C TRP A 359 -6.19 29.56 18.88
N GLY A 360 -6.88 30.70 18.88
CA GLY A 360 -6.97 31.64 19.99
C GLY A 360 -5.87 32.70 20.01
N GLU A 361 -5.11 32.84 18.91
CA GLU A 361 -4.08 33.87 18.74
C GLU A 361 -4.39 34.78 17.53
N LYS A 362 -3.50 35.73 17.22
CA LYS A 362 -3.65 36.61 16.04
C LYS A 362 -3.61 35.85 14.69
N SER A 363 -3.45 34.53 14.70
CA SER A 363 -3.49 33.63 13.53
C SER A 363 -4.89 33.18 13.12
N ASP A 364 -5.92 33.37 13.97
CA ASP A 364 -7.25 32.80 13.77
C ASP A 364 -7.88 33.17 12.42
N ARG A 365 -7.66 34.40 11.94
CA ARG A 365 -8.21 34.87 10.66
C ARG A 365 -7.55 34.24 9.44
N LEU A 366 -6.27 33.85 9.53
CA LEU A 366 -5.61 33.10 8.47
C LEU A 366 -6.11 31.65 8.48
N LEU A 367 -6.26 31.07 9.67
CA LEU A 367 -6.80 29.72 9.85
C LEU A 367 -8.23 29.61 9.31
N GLU A 368 -9.12 30.53 9.69
CA GLU A 368 -10.50 30.61 9.16
C GLU A 368 -10.51 30.73 7.63
N TRP A 369 -9.60 31.51 7.06
CA TRP A 369 -9.54 31.73 5.61
C TRP A 369 -9.03 30.50 4.84
N ILE A 370 -8.10 29.74 5.42
CA ILE A 370 -7.66 28.46 4.86
C ILE A 370 -8.79 27.42 5.01
N GLU A 371 -9.51 27.40 6.14
CA GLU A 371 -10.62 26.48 6.43
C GLU A 371 -11.85 26.67 5.53
N THR A 372 -12.14 27.89 5.08
CA THR A 372 -13.27 28.14 4.18
C THR A 372 -13.07 27.55 2.77
N GLY A 373 -11.86 27.09 2.43
CA GLY A 373 -11.56 26.43 1.14
C GLY A 373 -11.59 27.37 -0.07
N GLU A 374 -11.65 28.69 0.17
CA GLU A 374 -11.60 29.72 -0.88
C GLU A 374 -10.19 30.22 -1.16
N SER A 375 -9.20 29.70 -0.43
CA SER A 375 -7.81 30.08 -0.50
C SER A 375 -7.03 29.26 -1.55
N GLN A 376 -6.05 29.88 -2.19
CA GLN A 376 -5.08 29.19 -3.05
C GLN A 376 -3.95 28.52 -2.27
N ILE A 377 -3.96 28.61 -0.93
CA ILE A 377 -2.95 28.03 -0.05
C ILE A 377 -3.14 26.51 0.01
N GLN A 378 -2.14 25.77 -0.47
CA GLN A 378 -2.16 24.30 -0.50
C GLN A 378 -1.25 23.67 0.56
N GLY A 379 -0.28 24.40 1.13
CA GLY A 379 0.60 23.88 2.19
C GLY A 379 1.11 24.96 3.14
N VAL A 380 1.26 24.61 4.42
CA VAL A 380 1.81 25.49 5.47
C VAL A 380 2.94 24.78 6.22
N TYR A 381 4.11 25.40 6.31
CA TYR A 381 5.29 24.86 7.00
C TYR A 381 5.69 25.78 8.14
N ALA A 382 5.89 25.26 9.35
CA ALA A 382 6.22 26.07 10.52
C ALA A 382 7.45 25.57 11.29
N LEU A 383 8.30 26.50 11.75
CA LEU A 383 9.44 26.21 12.63
C LEU A 383 9.03 25.99 14.10
N ASN A 384 9.77 25.14 14.84
CA ASN A 384 9.71 24.93 16.30
C ASN A 384 8.41 24.34 16.88
N ALA A 385 8.06 23.11 16.52
CA ALA A 385 6.99 22.34 17.19
C ALA A 385 7.29 20.82 17.28
N ASP A 386 6.55 20.14 18.15
CA ASP A 386 6.74 18.76 18.63
C ASP A 386 6.80 17.70 17.50
N GLU A 387 7.85 16.86 17.52
CA GLU A 387 8.16 15.80 16.54
C GLU A 387 7.04 14.76 16.36
N ASN A 388 6.11 14.66 17.30
CA ASN A 388 5.14 13.57 17.33
C ASN A 388 3.77 13.91 16.71
N LYS A 389 3.61 15.07 16.06
CA LYS A 389 2.30 15.53 15.59
C LYS A 389 2.36 16.17 14.21
N LYS A 390 1.78 15.53 13.19
CA LYS A 390 1.28 16.23 12.00
C LYS A 390 -0.16 16.63 12.28
N GLU A 391 -0.49 17.91 12.20
CA GLU A 391 -1.84 18.41 12.45
C GLU A 391 -2.43 18.87 11.10
N MET A 392 -3.53 18.23 10.68
CA MET A 392 -4.31 18.71 9.54
C MET A 392 -4.99 20.01 9.94
N LEU A 393 -4.65 21.11 9.27
CA LEU A 393 -5.35 22.38 9.45
C LEU A 393 -6.72 22.32 8.78
N THR A 394 -6.81 21.70 7.59
CA THR A 394 -8.05 21.50 6.85
C THR A 394 -8.04 20.18 6.08
N GLY A 395 -9.12 19.87 5.35
CA GLY A 395 -9.18 18.69 4.47
C GLY A 395 -8.24 18.75 3.24
N GLN A 396 -7.60 19.90 2.97
CA GLN A 396 -6.74 20.15 1.81
C GLN A 396 -5.39 20.80 2.14
N CYS A 397 -5.19 21.29 3.37
CA CYS A 397 -3.97 21.98 3.79
C CYS A 397 -3.38 21.35 5.05
N PHE A 398 -2.09 21.02 4.99
CA PHE A 398 -1.34 20.37 6.05
C PHE A 398 -0.38 21.36 6.71
N GLN A 399 -0.20 21.25 8.03
CA GLN A 399 0.89 21.89 8.75
C GLN A 399 1.98 20.87 9.07
N CYS A 400 3.17 21.07 8.50
CA CYS A 400 4.33 20.27 8.85
C CYS A 400 5.28 21.01 9.80
N HIS A 401 5.82 20.27 10.77
CA HIS A 401 6.55 20.79 11.93
C HIS A 401 8.04 20.47 11.83
N ILE A 402 8.90 21.48 11.98
CA ILE A 402 10.36 21.32 11.98
C ILE A 402 10.87 21.18 13.41
N ALA A 403 11.60 20.09 13.67
CA ALA A 403 12.23 19.80 14.94
C ALA A 403 13.71 20.26 14.99
N ASN A 404 14.12 20.69 16.19
CA ASN A 404 15.46 21.18 16.55
C ASN A 404 15.96 22.44 15.81
N GLY A 405 15.57 23.61 16.34
CA GLY A 405 16.03 24.94 15.93
C GLY A 405 17.49 25.28 16.26
N SER A 406 18.44 24.37 16.02
CA SER A 406 19.85 24.76 15.92
C SER A 406 20.10 25.43 14.57
N ASP A 407 20.87 26.53 14.56
CA ASP A 407 21.13 27.33 13.35
C ASP A 407 21.74 26.54 12.17
N GLY A 408 22.28 25.36 12.45
CA GLY A 408 22.83 24.43 11.47
C GLY A 408 21.84 23.39 10.92
N ASN A 409 20.57 23.35 11.33
CA ASN A 409 19.63 22.35 10.81
C ASN A 409 18.74 22.89 9.70
N ALA A 410 18.33 22.06 8.74
CA ALA A 410 17.37 22.43 7.70
C ALA A 410 16.32 21.33 7.42
N LEU A 411 15.14 21.71 6.96
CA LEU A 411 14.13 20.81 6.40
C LEU A 411 14.20 20.91 4.86
N LEU A 412 14.34 19.77 4.19
CA LEU A 412 14.17 19.69 2.74
C LEU A 412 12.69 19.48 2.43
N VAL A 413 12.13 20.35 1.60
CA VAL A 413 10.75 20.21 1.11
C VAL A 413 10.80 19.96 -0.38
N GLN A 414 10.23 18.83 -0.80
CA GLN A 414 10.15 18.42 -2.20
C GLN A 414 8.72 18.66 -2.69
N VAL A 415 8.56 19.52 -3.69
CA VAL A 415 7.28 19.81 -4.32
C VAL A 415 7.17 19.00 -5.60
N PHE A 416 6.12 18.18 -5.67
CA PHE A 416 5.76 17.39 -6.83
C PHE A 416 4.49 17.93 -7.48
N GLY A 417 4.54 18.04 -8.80
CA GLY A 417 3.38 18.24 -9.64
C GLY A 417 2.45 17.02 -9.71
N GLU A 418 1.16 17.28 -9.94
CA GLU A 418 0.12 16.25 -10.14
C GLU A 418 0.00 15.86 -11.63
#